data_AF-A0A430EF27-F1
#
_entry.id   AF-A0A430EF27-F1
#
_cell.length_a   1.000
_cell.length_b   1.000
_cell.length_c   1.000
_cell.angle_alpha   90.00
_cell.angle_beta   90.00
_cell.angle_gamma   90.00
#
_symmetry.space_group_name_H-M   'P 1'
#
loop_
_entity.id
_entity.type
_entity.pdbx_description
1 polymer ?
#
loop_
_entity_poly.entity_id
_entity_poly.type
_entity_poly.pdbx_seq_one_letter_code
_entity_poly.pdbx_strand_id
1 'polypeptide(L)'
;MTILLTHSELALRESAQWAVDLAARHGARARASIRHEGIAKVAIRGGDIETAERSGTQSLSLTVFHEGRRGSASTVGFDREAIDRVVEEALLISGHVQPDPDADLPGADGLAFESPAPLVYAESARSPEAVLEAAGALDKVAGRVAASDSSLRAGESVAVATEEIWALATSDGFCRSVLRGKDARWTVMLAQDRGGSVSDFCQSQERSADA
;
A
#
# COMPACT_ATOMS: atom_id res chain seq x y z
N MET A 1 4.85 -15.02 -6.93
CA MET A 1 3.85 -14.23 -6.17
C MET A 1 4.18 -14.44 -4.71
N THR A 2 4.19 -13.38 -3.90
CA THR A 2 4.60 -13.45 -2.50
C THR A 2 3.47 -14.03 -1.63
N ILE A 3 3.72 -14.24 -0.33
CA ILE A 3 2.73 -14.82 0.58
C ILE A 3 1.59 -13.84 0.94
N LEU A 4 1.85 -12.52 0.91
CA LEU A 4 0.87 -11.50 1.28
C LEU A 4 -0.01 -11.10 0.08
N LEU A 5 0.56 -11.04 -1.12
CA LEU A 5 -0.13 -10.54 -2.32
C LEU A 5 -0.99 -11.61 -2.99
N THR A 6 -2.19 -11.21 -3.45
CA THR A 6 -3.14 -12.05 -4.19
C THR A 6 -3.18 -11.75 -5.68
N HIS A 7 -2.46 -10.71 -6.11
CA HIS A 7 -2.31 -10.31 -7.51
C HIS A 7 -0.83 -10.24 -7.90
N SER A 8 -0.55 -10.50 -9.17
CA SER A 8 0.78 -10.32 -9.76
C SER A 8 0.94 -8.95 -10.38
N GLU A 9 2.18 -8.50 -10.57
CA GLU A 9 2.47 -7.25 -11.27
C GLU A 9 1.91 -7.24 -12.70
N LEU A 10 1.96 -8.37 -13.39
CA LEU A 10 1.39 -8.51 -14.73
C LEU A 10 -0.13 -8.30 -14.70
N ALA A 11 -0.84 -8.95 -13.78
CA ALA A 11 -2.29 -8.83 -13.68
C ALA A 11 -2.74 -7.38 -13.42
N LEU A 12 -2.04 -6.66 -12.53
CA LEU A 12 -2.39 -5.26 -12.28
C LEU A 12 -2.07 -4.36 -13.48
N ARG A 13 -0.97 -4.60 -14.21
CA ARG A 13 -0.68 -3.88 -15.47
C ARG A 13 -1.75 -4.14 -16.53
N GLU A 14 -2.21 -5.37 -16.67
CA GLU A 14 -3.27 -5.73 -17.62
C GLU A 14 -4.62 -5.08 -17.26
N SER A 15 -5.01 -5.05 -15.99
CA SER A 15 -6.21 -4.35 -15.54
C SER A 15 -6.10 -2.83 -15.76
N ALA A 16 -4.94 -2.23 -15.46
CA ALA A 16 -4.72 -0.81 -15.68
C ALA A 16 -4.74 -0.45 -17.18
N GLN A 17 -4.09 -1.28 -18.00
CA GLN A 17 -4.08 -1.12 -19.45
C GLN A 17 -5.50 -1.25 -20.03
N TRP A 18 -6.28 -2.24 -19.56
CA TRP A 18 -7.66 -2.39 -19.99
C TRP A 18 -8.49 -1.14 -19.74
N ALA A 19 -8.38 -0.55 -18.54
CA ALA A 19 -9.15 0.64 -18.19
C ALA A 19 -8.84 1.83 -19.11
N VAL A 20 -7.56 2.08 -19.43
CA VAL A 20 -7.17 3.17 -20.34
C VAL A 20 -7.50 2.86 -21.80
N ASP A 21 -7.36 1.60 -22.24
CA ASP A 21 -7.74 1.18 -23.59
C ASP A 21 -9.25 1.32 -23.82
N LEU A 22 -10.06 0.97 -22.81
CA LEU A 22 -11.50 1.11 -22.88
C LEU A 22 -11.89 2.60 -22.97
N ALA A 23 -11.32 3.45 -22.11
CA ALA A 23 -11.54 4.90 -22.21
C ALA A 23 -11.12 5.47 -23.58
N ALA A 24 -10.01 4.99 -24.15
CA ALA A 24 -9.53 5.40 -25.47
C ALA A 24 -10.49 5.01 -26.60
N ARG A 25 -11.19 3.87 -26.50
CA ARG A 25 -12.25 3.49 -27.46
C ARG A 25 -13.42 4.47 -27.48
N HIS A 26 -13.63 5.22 -26.41
CA HIS A 26 -14.60 6.31 -26.32
C HIS A 26 -14.01 7.68 -26.72
N GLY A 27 -12.80 7.72 -27.28
CA GLY A 27 -12.14 8.96 -27.72
C GLY A 27 -11.61 9.82 -26.58
N ALA A 28 -11.42 9.25 -25.38
CA ALA A 28 -10.80 9.95 -24.25
C ALA A 28 -9.33 9.56 -24.10
N ARG A 29 -8.48 10.53 -23.72
CA ARG A 29 -7.17 10.21 -23.14
C ARG A 29 -7.38 9.80 -21.68
N ALA A 30 -6.54 8.93 -21.15
CA ALA A 30 -6.78 8.39 -19.81
C ALA A 30 -5.51 7.99 -19.06
N ARG A 31 -5.59 7.99 -17.73
CA ARG A 31 -4.59 7.44 -16.82
C ARG A 31 -5.28 6.56 -15.78
N ALA A 32 -4.82 5.31 -15.65
CA ALA A 32 -5.28 4.38 -14.63
C ALA A 32 -4.14 4.06 -13.66
N SER A 33 -4.40 4.20 -12.36
CA SER A 33 -3.49 3.82 -11.28
C SER A 33 -4.13 2.69 -10.48
N ILE A 34 -3.43 1.57 -10.35
CA ILE A 34 -3.87 0.42 -9.56
C ILE A 34 -2.91 0.19 -8.39
N ARG A 35 -3.47 -0.14 -7.23
CA ARG A 35 -2.74 -0.52 -6.02
C ARG A 35 -3.31 -1.82 -5.48
N HIS A 36 -2.44 -2.74 -5.07
CA HIS A 36 -2.77 -3.92 -4.27
C HIS A 36 -1.77 -4.04 -3.13
N GLU A 37 -2.26 -4.13 -1.90
CA GLU A 37 -1.46 -4.20 -0.68
C GLU A 37 -1.86 -5.44 0.11
N GLY A 38 -0.87 -6.14 0.66
CA GLY A 38 -1.04 -7.22 1.63
C GLY A 38 -0.28 -6.91 2.91
N ILE A 39 -0.91 -7.16 4.06
CA ILE A 39 -0.40 -6.86 5.38
C ILE A 39 -0.52 -8.11 6.27
N ALA A 40 0.54 -8.40 7.02
CA ALA A 40 0.49 -9.29 8.18
C ALA A 40 0.91 -8.50 9.42
N LYS A 41 0.12 -8.60 10.49
CA LYS A 41 0.35 -7.89 11.75
C LYS A 41 0.20 -8.85 12.92
N VAL A 42 1.18 -8.85 13.82
CA VAL A 42 1.11 -9.55 15.10
C VAL A 42 1.39 -8.57 16.23
N ALA A 43 0.55 -8.62 17.26
CA ALA A 43 0.76 -7.91 18.52
C ALA A 43 0.82 -8.90 19.69
N ILE A 44 1.84 -8.72 20.54
CA ILE A 44 2.05 -9.51 21.76
C ILE A 44 2.11 -8.56 22.95
N ARG A 45 1.57 -9.00 24.09
CA ARG A 45 1.77 -8.36 25.39
C ARG A 45 2.05 -9.41 26.45
N GLY A 46 3.23 -9.37 27.06
CA GLY A 46 3.55 -10.24 28.19
C GLY A 46 3.57 -11.73 27.84
N GLY A 47 3.96 -12.06 26.61
CA GLY A 47 4.00 -13.42 26.08
C GLY A 47 2.70 -13.90 25.40
N ASP A 48 1.58 -13.20 25.59
CA ASP A 48 0.29 -13.56 24.99
C ASP A 48 0.07 -12.84 23.65
N ILE A 49 -0.42 -13.58 22.65
CA ILE A 49 -0.80 -13.01 21.34
C ILE A 49 -2.15 -12.31 21.50
N GLU A 50 -2.16 -10.98 21.42
CA GLU A 50 -3.38 -10.18 21.47
C GLU A 50 -4.00 -9.98 20.09
N THR A 51 -3.19 -9.95 19.04
CA THR A 51 -3.65 -9.81 17.65
C THR A 51 -2.77 -10.63 16.72
N ALA A 52 -3.39 -11.37 15.82
CA ALA A 52 -2.75 -11.97 14.67
C ALA A 52 -3.68 -11.78 13.46
N GLU A 53 -3.32 -10.83 12.60
CA GLU A 53 -4.17 -10.37 11.50
C GLU A 53 -3.44 -10.49 10.17
N ARG A 54 -4.17 -10.95 9.15
CA ARG A 54 -3.82 -10.74 7.75
C ARG A 54 -4.91 -9.90 7.10
N SER A 55 -4.51 -8.80 6.49
CA SER A 55 -5.40 -7.91 5.75
C SER A 55 -4.80 -7.51 4.41
N GLY A 56 -5.60 -6.90 3.56
CA GLY A 56 -5.16 -6.41 2.27
C GLY A 56 -6.13 -5.37 1.72
N THR A 57 -5.61 -4.47 0.91
CA THR A 57 -6.40 -3.41 0.27
C THR A 57 -6.11 -3.40 -1.21
N GLN A 58 -7.10 -3.03 -2.01
CA GLN A 58 -6.92 -2.90 -3.46
C GLN A 58 -7.78 -1.78 -4.01
N SER A 59 -7.29 -1.11 -5.06
CA SER A 59 -8.02 -0.01 -5.70
C SER A 59 -7.52 0.22 -7.13
N LEU A 60 -8.44 0.57 -8.02
CA LEU A 60 -8.18 1.13 -9.35
C LEU A 60 -8.78 2.53 -9.39
N SER A 61 -7.97 3.52 -9.69
CA SER A 61 -8.40 4.90 -9.93
C SER A 61 -8.16 5.26 -11.39
N LEU A 62 -9.20 5.75 -12.06
CA LEU A 62 -9.14 6.18 -13.46
C LEU A 62 -9.41 7.67 -13.54
N THR A 63 -8.58 8.38 -14.31
CA THR A 63 -8.85 9.75 -14.75
C THR A 63 -8.94 9.74 -16.27
N VAL A 64 -9.99 10.34 -16.82
CA VAL A 64 -10.19 10.53 -18.26
C VAL A 64 -10.16 12.02 -18.61
N PHE A 65 -9.69 12.30 -19.81
CA PHE A 65 -9.63 13.63 -20.42
C PHE A 65 -10.33 13.52 -21.78
N HIS A 66 -11.52 14.13 -21.88
CA HIS A 66 -12.38 14.03 -23.06
C HIS A 66 -12.89 15.42 -23.43
N GLU A 67 -12.62 15.86 -24.66
CA GLU A 67 -13.02 17.20 -25.14
C GLU A 67 -12.57 18.37 -24.22
N GLY A 68 -11.37 18.27 -23.65
CA GLY A 68 -10.84 19.25 -22.70
C GLY A 68 -11.50 19.22 -21.32
N ARG A 69 -12.19 18.13 -20.96
CA ARG A 69 -12.87 17.96 -19.67
C ARG A 69 -12.31 16.76 -18.91
N ARG A 70 -12.15 16.91 -17.59
CA ARG A 70 -11.58 15.88 -16.73
C ARG A 70 -12.66 15.13 -15.94
N GLY A 71 -12.70 13.81 -16.09
CA GLY A 71 -13.51 12.91 -15.26
C GLY A 71 -12.64 12.01 -14.40
N SER A 72 -13.08 11.63 -13.21
CA SER A 72 -12.35 10.65 -12.39
C SER A 72 -13.30 9.81 -11.57
N ALA A 73 -13.02 8.51 -11.52
CA ALA A 73 -13.77 7.53 -10.74
C ALA A 73 -12.81 6.45 -10.23
N SER A 74 -13.26 5.66 -9.25
CA SER A 74 -12.44 4.61 -8.65
C SER A 74 -13.27 3.41 -8.21
N THR A 75 -12.66 2.23 -8.25
CA THR A 75 -13.27 0.97 -7.81
C THR A 75 -12.28 0.13 -7.03
N VAL A 76 -12.77 -0.83 -6.26
CA VAL A 76 -11.96 -1.87 -5.58
C VAL A 76 -11.99 -3.21 -6.32
N GLY A 77 -12.75 -3.32 -7.42
CA GLY A 77 -12.83 -4.52 -8.25
C GLY A 77 -11.91 -4.45 -9.47
N PHE A 78 -11.24 -5.56 -9.79
CA PHE A 78 -10.37 -5.68 -10.97
C PHE A 78 -10.95 -6.59 -12.06
N ASP A 79 -12.15 -7.14 -11.84
CA ASP A 79 -12.89 -7.84 -12.88
C ASP A 79 -13.36 -6.86 -13.97
N ARG A 80 -13.70 -7.42 -15.14
CA ARG A 80 -14.07 -6.61 -16.32
C ARG A 80 -15.28 -5.72 -16.04
N GLU A 81 -16.29 -6.23 -15.34
CA GLU A 81 -17.53 -5.49 -15.08
C GLU A 81 -17.27 -4.27 -14.17
N ALA A 82 -16.42 -4.42 -13.15
CA ALA A 82 -15.99 -3.31 -12.29
C ALA A 82 -15.17 -2.26 -13.06
N ILE A 83 -14.30 -2.69 -13.98
CA ILE A 83 -13.51 -1.78 -14.81
C ILE A 83 -14.38 -1.04 -15.83
N ASP A 84 -15.34 -1.73 -16.45
CA ASP A 84 -16.23 -1.13 -17.43
C ASP A 84 -17.10 -0.04 -16.77
N ARG A 85 -17.67 -0.33 -15.59
CA ARG A 85 -18.43 0.65 -14.79
C ARG A 85 -17.60 1.88 -14.41
N VAL A 86 -16.37 1.71 -13.91
CA VAL A 86 -15.57 2.87 -13.49
C VAL A 86 -15.15 3.74 -14.69
N VAL A 87 -14.99 3.14 -15.88
CA VAL A 87 -14.76 3.89 -17.13
C VAL A 87 -16.00 4.69 -17.51
N GLU A 88 -17.19 4.07 -17.49
CA GLU A 88 -18.46 4.74 -17.75
C GLU A 88 -18.70 5.92 -16.79
N GLU A 89 -18.46 5.72 -15.49
CA GLU A 89 -18.58 6.77 -14.47
C GLU A 89 -17.62 7.93 -14.72
N ALA A 90 -16.35 7.65 -15.02
CA ALA A 90 -15.38 8.69 -15.31
C ALA A 90 -15.75 9.49 -16.56
N LEU A 91 -16.19 8.82 -17.63
CA LEU A 91 -16.67 9.48 -18.86
C LEU A 91 -17.92 10.31 -18.60
N LEU A 92 -18.89 9.79 -17.83
CA LEU A 92 -20.10 10.53 -17.45
C LEU A 92 -19.76 11.81 -16.69
N ILE A 93 -18.86 11.74 -15.72
CA ILE A 93 -18.38 12.92 -14.97
C ILE A 93 -17.74 13.93 -15.93
N SER A 94 -16.89 13.46 -16.86
CA SER A 94 -16.22 14.34 -17.84
C SER A 94 -17.22 15.13 -18.69
N GLY A 95 -18.38 14.55 -19.03
CA GLY A 95 -19.44 15.23 -19.79
C GLY A 95 -20.17 16.36 -19.04
N HIS A 96 -20.05 16.41 -17.70
CA HIS A 96 -20.78 17.36 -16.85
C HIS A 96 -19.91 18.45 -16.20
N VAL A 97 -18.58 18.35 -16.30
CA VAL A 97 -17.64 19.36 -15.78
C VAL A 97 -17.27 20.39 -16.84
N GLN A 98 -16.84 21.59 -16.45
CA GLN A 98 -16.41 22.62 -17.41
C GLN A 98 -15.10 22.23 -18.13
N PRO A 99 -14.88 22.70 -19.36
CA PRO A 99 -13.60 22.56 -20.03
C PRO A 99 -12.47 23.25 -19.27
N ASP A 100 -11.31 22.60 -19.23
CA ASP A 100 -10.06 23.08 -18.66
C ASP A 100 -8.94 22.74 -19.66
N PRO A 101 -8.40 23.73 -20.39
CA PRO A 101 -7.39 23.51 -21.43
C PRO A 101 -6.06 22.99 -20.86
N ASP A 102 -5.81 23.16 -19.56
CA ASP A 102 -4.58 22.72 -18.90
C ASP A 102 -4.72 21.31 -18.29
N ALA A 103 -5.93 20.73 -18.31
CA ALA A 103 -6.20 19.40 -17.80
C ALA A 103 -6.00 18.32 -18.88
N ASP A 104 -4.78 17.79 -18.98
CA ASP A 104 -4.47 16.66 -19.86
C ASP A 104 -3.29 15.80 -19.34
N LEU A 105 -2.99 14.71 -20.04
CA LEU A 105 -1.81 13.89 -19.81
C LEU A 105 -0.52 14.65 -20.18
N PRO A 106 0.59 14.43 -19.46
CA PRO A 106 1.88 14.94 -19.86
C PRO A 106 2.28 14.40 -21.23
N GLY A 107 3.12 15.16 -21.95
CA GLY A 107 3.80 14.66 -23.14
C GLY A 107 4.65 13.43 -22.84
N ALA A 108 4.98 12.65 -23.88
CA ALA A 108 5.78 11.43 -23.73
C ALA A 108 7.17 11.69 -23.13
N ASP A 109 7.73 12.88 -23.36
CA ASP A 109 8.98 13.37 -22.78
C ASP A 109 8.89 13.60 -21.25
N GLY A 110 7.69 13.79 -20.72
CA GLY A 110 7.41 13.89 -19.28
C GLY A 110 7.23 12.54 -18.59
N LEU A 111 7.23 11.42 -19.32
CA LEU A 111 7.00 10.08 -18.78
C LEU A 111 8.30 9.30 -18.64
N ALA A 112 8.48 8.68 -17.47
CA ALA A 112 9.68 7.91 -17.14
C ALA A 112 9.61 6.48 -17.71
N PHE A 113 9.59 6.35 -19.05
CA PHE A 113 9.63 5.05 -19.75
C PHE A 113 10.86 4.23 -19.31
N GLU A 114 11.99 4.91 -19.18
CA GLU A 114 13.19 4.42 -18.51
C GLU A 114 13.40 5.23 -17.22
N SER A 115 13.75 4.55 -16.13
CA SER A 115 14.00 5.21 -14.85
C SER A 115 14.96 4.37 -14.01
N PRO A 116 15.80 4.99 -13.16
CA PRO A 116 16.52 4.28 -12.13
C PRO A 116 15.56 3.38 -11.33
N ALA A 117 16.00 2.17 -11.03
CA ALA A 117 15.26 1.24 -10.17
C ALA A 117 15.84 1.33 -8.75
N PRO A 118 15.40 2.28 -7.89
CA PRO A 118 15.81 2.27 -6.50
C PRO A 118 15.35 0.97 -5.84
N LEU A 119 16.13 0.47 -4.87
CA LEU A 119 15.74 -0.69 -4.08
C LEU A 119 14.53 -0.33 -3.20
N VAL A 120 13.34 -0.61 -3.70
CA VAL A 120 12.05 -0.34 -3.03
C VAL A 120 11.36 -1.59 -2.52
N TYR A 121 11.83 -2.75 -2.97
CA TYR A 121 11.50 -4.06 -2.43
C TYR A 121 12.79 -4.79 -2.10
N ALA A 122 12.92 -5.25 -0.87
CA ALA A 122 13.95 -6.18 -0.46
C ALA A 122 13.28 -7.48 -0.01
N GLU A 123 13.90 -8.61 -0.37
CA GLU A 123 13.48 -9.91 0.12
C GLU A 123 13.68 -9.97 1.63
N SER A 124 12.64 -10.37 2.35
CA SER A 124 12.67 -10.61 3.80
C SER A 124 11.66 -11.69 4.16
N ALA A 125 11.85 -12.34 5.30
CA ALA A 125 10.89 -13.32 5.81
C ALA A 125 9.62 -12.59 6.30
N ARG A 126 8.56 -12.61 5.48
CA ARG A 126 7.24 -11.99 5.79
C ARG A 126 6.14 -13.01 6.07
N SER A 127 6.49 -14.26 6.38
CA SER A 127 5.49 -15.26 6.75
C SER A 127 4.86 -14.90 8.12
N PRO A 128 3.63 -15.36 8.40
CA PRO A 128 3.00 -15.15 9.71
C PRO A 128 3.90 -15.58 10.87
N GLU A 129 4.65 -16.67 10.71
CA GLU A 129 5.61 -17.18 11.70
C GLU A 129 6.77 -16.21 11.93
N ALA A 130 7.32 -15.61 10.86
CA ALA A 130 8.39 -14.63 10.96
C ALA A 130 7.93 -13.33 11.64
N VAL A 131 6.71 -12.87 11.33
CA VAL A 131 6.11 -11.69 11.97
C VAL A 131 5.84 -11.97 13.46
N LEU A 132 5.36 -13.18 13.80
CA LEU A 132 5.17 -13.62 15.17
C LEU A 132 6.49 -13.68 15.94
N GLU A 133 7.52 -14.27 15.35
CA GLU A 133 8.85 -14.34 15.96
C GLU A 133 9.41 -12.94 16.25
N ALA A 134 9.28 -12.00 15.30
CA ALA A 134 9.72 -10.63 15.47
C ALA A 134 8.99 -9.92 16.62
N ALA A 135 7.65 -10.01 16.67
CA ALA A 135 6.86 -9.43 17.77
C ALA A 135 7.23 -10.05 19.13
N GLY A 136 7.45 -11.37 19.17
CA GLY A 136 7.83 -12.07 20.39
C GLY A 136 9.24 -11.74 20.87
N ALA A 137 10.17 -11.47 19.94
CA ALA A 137 11.50 -10.99 20.28
C ALA A 137 11.46 -9.59 20.92
N LEU A 138 10.63 -8.68 20.38
CA LEU A 138 10.37 -7.36 20.95
C LEU A 138 9.78 -7.46 22.35
N ASP A 139 8.74 -8.27 22.53
CA ASP A 139 8.07 -8.45 23.83
C ASP A 139 9.02 -8.98 24.91
N LYS A 140 9.88 -9.95 24.56
CA LYS A 140 10.93 -10.45 25.47
C LYS A 140 11.92 -9.37 25.89
N VAL A 141 12.29 -8.46 25.00
CA VAL A 141 13.16 -7.32 25.33
C VAL A 141 12.42 -6.34 26.23
N ALA A 142 11.20 -5.94 25.86
CA ALA A 142 10.35 -5.04 26.63
C ALA A 142 10.11 -5.57 28.05
N GLY A 143 9.82 -6.86 28.19
CA GLY A 143 9.64 -7.53 29.49
C GLY A 143 10.90 -7.49 30.36
N ARG A 144 12.10 -7.69 29.78
CA ARG A 144 13.37 -7.55 30.52
C ARG A 144 13.62 -6.12 30.99
N VAL A 145 13.30 -5.13 30.16
CA VAL A 145 13.42 -3.71 30.53
C VAL A 145 12.42 -3.37 31.64
N ALA A 146 11.16 -3.80 31.52
CA ALA A 146 10.15 -3.60 32.56
C ALA A 146 10.55 -4.26 33.90
N ALA A 147 11.22 -5.41 33.88
CA ALA A 147 11.70 -6.08 35.09
C ALA A 147 12.89 -5.38 35.76
N SER A 148 13.60 -4.49 35.05
CA SER A 148 14.78 -3.79 35.58
C SER A 148 14.45 -2.61 36.49
N ASP A 149 13.22 -2.07 36.39
CA ASP A 149 12.74 -0.95 37.19
C ASP A 149 11.26 -1.14 37.53
N SER A 150 10.94 -1.17 38.83
CA SER A 150 9.57 -1.38 39.33
C SER A 150 8.55 -0.33 38.89
N SER A 151 8.99 0.83 38.40
CA SER A 151 8.14 1.87 37.82
C SER A 151 7.73 1.58 36.38
N LEU A 152 8.39 0.64 35.69
CA LEU A 152 8.17 0.36 34.27
C LEU A 152 7.20 -0.80 34.03
N ARG A 153 6.43 -0.71 32.96
CA ARG A 153 5.55 -1.76 32.44
C ARG A 153 5.74 -1.88 30.93
N ALA A 154 5.82 -3.11 30.44
CA ALA A 154 5.79 -3.39 29.02
C ALA A 154 4.33 -3.28 28.52
N GLY A 155 4.14 -2.50 27.46
CA GLY A 155 2.90 -2.43 26.71
C GLY A 155 2.86 -3.45 25.58
N GLU A 156 2.16 -3.10 24.52
CA GLU A 156 2.09 -3.92 23.30
C GLU A 156 3.41 -3.86 22.53
N SER A 157 3.87 -5.03 22.06
CA SER A 157 4.96 -5.19 21.11
C SER A 157 4.42 -5.72 19.78
N VAL A 158 4.68 -4.99 18.70
CA VAL A 158 4.03 -5.23 17.41
C VAL A 158 5.08 -5.39 16.32
N ALA A 159 4.83 -6.35 15.42
CA ALA A 159 5.51 -6.46 14.14
C ALA A 159 4.48 -6.45 13.00
N VAL A 160 4.82 -5.76 11.93
CA VAL A 160 4.02 -5.64 10.71
C VAL A 160 4.91 -5.89 9.51
N ALA A 161 4.45 -6.73 8.58
CA ALA A 161 5.01 -6.89 7.26
C ALA A 161 4.02 -6.39 6.21
N THR A 162 4.49 -5.58 5.27
CA THR A 162 3.66 -5.02 4.20
C THR A 162 4.33 -5.23 2.85
N GLU A 163 3.55 -5.73 1.90
CA GLU A 163 3.93 -5.78 0.49
C GLU A 163 2.88 -5.05 -0.34
N GLU A 164 3.34 -4.32 -1.36
CA GLU A 164 2.46 -3.54 -2.21
C GLU A 164 2.93 -3.64 -3.66
N ILE A 165 1.98 -3.83 -4.58
CA ILE A 165 2.20 -3.55 -6.00
C ILE A 165 1.41 -2.29 -6.36
N TRP A 166 2.11 -1.36 -7.01
CA TRP A 166 1.49 -0.22 -7.68
C TRP A 166 1.74 -0.32 -9.18
N ALA A 167 0.70 -0.11 -9.99
CA ALA A 167 0.79 -0.06 -11.44
C ALA A 167 0.15 1.23 -11.97
N LEU A 168 0.72 1.76 -13.05
CA LEU A 168 0.26 2.96 -13.73
C LEU A 168 0.24 2.72 -15.22
N ALA A 169 -0.90 2.99 -15.86
CA ALA A 169 -1.07 2.98 -17.30
C ALA A 169 -1.62 4.32 -17.81
N THR A 170 -1.25 4.70 -19.03
CA THR A 170 -1.86 5.83 -19.77
C THR A 170 -2.32 5.35 -21.15
N SER A 171 -3.32 6.04 -21.72
CA SER A 171 -3.80 5.78 -23.09
C SER A 171 -2.69 5.94 -24.14
N ASP A 172 -1.65 6.73 -23.85
CA ASP A 172 -0.57 7.04 -24.80
C ASP A 172 0.60 6.06 -24.74
N GLY A 173 0.39 4.86 -24.17
CA GLY A 173 1.32 3.74 -24.24
C GLY A 173 2.30 3.58 -23.08
N PHE A 174 2.23 4.42 -22.04
CA PHE A 174 2.99 4.18 -20.80
C PHE A 174 2.29 3.12 -19.95
N CYS A 175 3.00 2.08 -19.53
CA CYS A 175 2.52 1.09 -18.57
C CYS A 175 3.67 0.50 -17.76
N ARG A 176 3.70 0.78 -16.46
CA ARG A 176 4.74 0.29 -15.54
C ARG A 176 4.15 -0.12 -14.20
N SER A 177 4.85 -1.03 -13.51
CA SER A 177 4.56 -1.43 -12.15
C SER A 177 5.79 -1.34 -11.27
N VAL A 178 5.56 -1.38 -9.97
CA VAL A 178 6.60 -1.49 -8.95
C VAL A 178 6.08 -2.32 -7.79
N LEU A 179 6.85 -3.34 -7.43
CA LEU A 179 6.72 -4.06 -6.16
C LEU A 179 7.47 -3.30 -5.07
N ARG A 180 6.86 -3.16 -3.90
CA ARG A 180 7.42 -2.47 -2.73
C ARG A 180 7.23 -3.32 -1.47
N GLY A 181 8.20 -3.24 -0.57
CA GLY A 181 8.16 -3.88 0.74
C GLY A 181 8.44 -2.87 1.84
N LYS A 182 7.76 -3.03 2.97
CA LYS A 182 7.99 -2.25 4.19
C LYS A 182 7.62 -3.11 5.39
N ASP A 183 8.57 -3.28 6.29
CA ASP A 183 8.38 -3.98 7.55
C ASP A 183 8.54 -2.95 8.69
N ALA A 184 7.65 -3.01 9.68
CA ALA A 184 7.63 -2.07 10.80
C ALA A 184 7.52 -2.83 12.11
N ARG A 185 8.21 -2.33 13.13
CA ARG A 185 8.24 -2.93 14.47
C ARG A 185 8.17 -1.83 15.49
N TRP A 186 7.37 -2.01 16.53
CA TRP A 186 7.37 -1.07 17.64
C TRP A 186 7.02 -1.75 18.95
N THR A 187 7.38 -1.10 20.04
CA THR A 187 6.92 -1.47 21.38
C THR A 187 6.59 -0.20 22.17
N VAL A 188 5.56 -0.29 22.99
CA VAL A 188 5.15 0.78 23.91
C VAL A 188 5.59 0.41 25.31
N MET A 189 6.14 1.37 26.06
CA MET A 189 6.48 1.22 27.47
C MET A 189 5.71 2.25 28.28
N LEU A 190 5.34 1.89 29.51
CA LEU A 190 4.71 2.81 30.46
C LEU A 190 5.61 2.95 31.69
N ALA A 191 5.80 4.18 32.15
CA ALA A 191 6.41 4.50 33.42
C ALA A 191 5.34 5.07 34.37
N GLN A 192 5.30 4.56 35.60
CA GLN A 192 4.34 4.97 36.61
C GLN A 192 5.02 5.19 37.96
N ASP A 193 4.69 6.32 38.59
CA ASP A 193 5.09 6.65 39.95
C ASP A 193 3.91 7.20 40.75
N ARG A 194 4.18 7.88 41.88
CA ARG A 194 3.14 8.51 42.71
C ARG A 194 2.51 9.74 42.05
N GLY A 195 3.21 10.38 41.12
CA GLY A 195 2.80 11.61 40.45
C GLY A 195 1.97 11.36 39.19
N GLY A 196 2.02 10.16 38.61
CA GLY A 196 1.16 9.79 37.49
C GLY A 196 1.71 8.65 36.66
N SER A 197 1.26 8.58 35.41
CA SER A 197 1.72 7.61 34.42
C SER A 197 2.00 8.30 33.11
N VAL A 198 3.07 7.89 32.44
CA VAL A 198 3.44 8.33 31.09
C VAL A 198 3.75 7.10 30.24
N SER A 199 3.41 7.16 28.96
CA SER A 199 3.79 6.15 27.98
C SER A 199 4.70 6.75 26.93
N ASP A 200 5.64 5.95 26.45
CA ASP A 200 6.45 6.28 25.28
C ASP A 200 6.63 5.02 24.42
N PHE A 201 7.12 5.17 23.19
CA PHE A 201 7.31 4.06 22.26
C PHE A 201 8.62 4.18 21.48
N CYS A 202 9.11 3.04 21.02
CA CYS A 202 10.22 2.98 20.09
C CYS A 202 9.77 2.21 18.84
N GLN A 203 10.15 2.70 17.66
CA GLN A 203 9.77 2.12 16.37
C GLN A 203 10.96 2.06 15.41
N SER A 204 11.02 0.98 14.62
CA SER A 204 11.82 0.92 13.39
C SER A 204 10.93 0.63 12.17
N GLN A 205 11.36 1.09 11.00
CA GLN A 205 10.73 0.82 9.72
C GLN A 205 11.80 0.64 8.65
N GLU A 206 11.78 -0.51 7.98
CA GLU A 206 12.82 -0.91 7.04
C GLU A 206 12.19 -1.61 5.82
N ARG A 207 12.96 -1.75 4.72
CA ARG A 207 12.53 -2.53 3.55
C ARG A 207 12.87 -4.01 3.67
N SER A 208 13.83 -4.34 4.53
CA SER A 208 14.19 -5.70 4.92
C SER A 208 14.33 -5.71 6.43
N ALA A 209 13.75 -6.73 7.05
CA ALA A 209 13.82 -7.02 8.47
C ALA A 209 15.24 -7.32 9.01
N ASP A 210 16.18 -7.62 8.11
CA ASP A 210 17.56 -8.06 8.40
C ASP A 210 18.62 -6.98 8.08
N ALA A 211 18.19 -5.77 7.72
CA ALA A 211 19.05 -4.67 7.29
C ALA A 211 19.64 -3.86 8.45
#